data_AF-A0A7S3D1I3-F1
#
_entry.id   AF-A0A7S3D1I3-F1
#
_cell.length_a   1.000
_cell.length_b   1.000
_cell.length_c   1.000
_cell.angle_alpha   90.00
_cell.angle_beta   90.00
_cell.angle_gamma   90.00
#
_symmetry.space_group_name_H-M   'P 1'
#
loop_
_entity.id
_entity.type
_entity.pdbx_description
1 polymer ?
#
loop_
_entity_poly.entity_id
_entity_poly.type
_entity_poly.pdbx_seq_one_letter_code
_entity_poly.pdbx_strand_id
1 'polypeptide(L)'
;VVAAALAAAPLSIVDCSDRLPGLKRREGLSSWKVYDWKDDVWYSKPSDVPDDPFKKRKFVDTMFPPAEGSPIASEMKKCMRILPQDQDTGGFFIVKLVKTAPFNDEDGEGARTVEDVKDEEEVPEEAMAWKGHRFRKQELFPLLDVPEVVEKIKKFYSLKDTFPMHRVARTSQKCHKLHYLSKGAFPTLAYDKNSYLNVVHGGVKVMDHNDSKELECGHRPVQEGVKYFAPHMQARTLKVDDAALESLLLHEKPLNIWELVGLDFRQEAAQLTPGCVVLECTGLNKGGYLCGWKGRSSLGLFIATSQRNSLYFRLKGEDRPRQSKEEKKQNAAE
;
A
#
# COMPACT_ATOMS: atom_id res chain seq x y z
N VAL A 1 -29.10 -6.86 -4.34
CA VAL A 1 -28.14 -6.13 -3.48
C VAL A 1 -28.37 -4.62 -3.47
N VAL A 2 -28.13 -3.85 -4.56
CA VAL A 2 -28.28 -2.38 -4.52
C VAL A 2 -29.70 -1.92 -4.17
N ALA A 3 -30.73 -2.49 -4.82
CA ALA A 3 -32.12 -2.17 -4.52
C ALA A 3 -32.47 -2.43 -3.04
N ALA A 4 -31.95 -3.52 -2.46
CA ALA A 4 -32.13 -3.84 -1.05
C ALA A 4 -31.40 -2.83 -0.13
N ALA A 5 -30.18 -2.41 -0.49
CA ALA A 5 -29.44 -1.40 0.27
C ALA A 5 -30.15 -0.03 0.27
N LEU A 6 -30.75 0.37 -0.85
CA LEU A 6 -31.55 1.60 -0.94
C LEU A 6 -32.86 1.52 -0.12
N ALA A 7 -33.43 0.32 -0.01
CA ALA A 7 -34.63 0.12 0.80
C ALA A 7 -34.33 0.11 2.31
N ALA A 8 -33.15 -0.41 2.69
CA ALA A 8 -32.79 -0.64 4.09
C ALA A 8 -32.06 0.53 4.75
N ALA A 9 -31.45 1.42 3.98
CA ALA A 9 -30.57 2.44 4.54
C ALA A 9 -30.72 3.80 3.84
N PRO A 10 -30.42 4.93 4.52
CA PRO A 10 -30.51 6.28 3.95
C PRO A 10 -29.41 6.52 2.90
N LEU A 11 -29.62 5.94 1.72
CA LEU A 11 -28.71 5.94 0.58
C LEU A 11 -29.43 6.45 -0.66
N SER A 12 -28.71 7.16 -1.53
CA SER A 12 -29.18 7.57 -2.86
C SER A 12 -28.11 7.27 -3.91
N ILE A 13 -28.54 6.97 -5.15
CA ILE A 13 -27.60 6.74 -6.25
C ILE A 13 -27.24 8.09 -6.89
N VAL A 14 -25.94 8.35 -6.93
CA VAL A 14 -25.39 9.49 -7.66
C VAL A 14 -25.24 9.10 -9.13
N ASP A 15 -25.96 9.80 -10.01
CA ASP A 15 -25.75 9.65 -11.44
C ASP A 15 -24.31 10.06 -11.79
N CYS A 16 -23.61 9.16 -12.45
CA CYS A 16 -22.23 9.35 -12.92
C CYS A 16 -22.17 9.29 -14.44
N SER A 17 -23.29 9.57 -15.12
CA SER A 17 -23.38 9.46 -16.56
C SER A 17 -22.53 10.48 -17.33
N ASP A 18 -22.14 11.55 -16.67
CA ASP A 18 -21.19 12.55 -17.14
C ASP A 18 -19.72 12.08 -17.04
N ARG A 19 -19.44 11.03 -16.25
CA ARG A 19 -18.08 10.57 -15.97
C ARG A 19 -17.63 9.51 -16.96
N LEU A 20 -16.36 9.59 -17.35
CA LEU A 20 -15.70 8.65 -18.27
C LEU A 20 -16.48 8.47 -19.59
N PRO A 21 -16.68 9.53 -20.39
CA PRO A 21 -17.51 9.48 -21.60
C PRO A 21 -17.01 8.48 -22.66
N GLY A 22 -15.72 8.11 -22.65
CA GLY A 22 -15.16 7.10 -23.54
C GLY A 22 -15.46 5.64 -23.14
N LEU A 23 -16.05 5.41 -21.97
CA LEU A 23 -16.42 4.09 -21.48
C LEU A 23 -17.85 3.77 -21.92
N LYS A 24 -18.01 2.78 -22.80
CA LYS A 24 -19.33 2.28 -23.19
C LYS A 24 -19.93 1.53 -22.00
N ARG A 25 -21.14 1.94 -21.63
CA ARG A 25 -21.87 1.37 -20.50
C ARG A 25 -23.35 1.32 -20.82
N ARG A 26 -24.03 0.40 -20.14
CA ARG A 26 -25.47 0.23 -20.19
C ARG A 26 -26.07 0.63 -18.86
N GLU A 27 -27.32 1.09 -18.89
CA GLU A 27 -28.07 1.41 -17.67
C GLU A 27 -28.26 0.16 -16.80
N GLY A 28 -28.40 0.39 -15.49
CA GLY A 28 -28.83 -0.63 -14.55
C GLY A 28 -30.21 -1.19 -14.90
N LEU A 29 -30.48 -2.41 -14.42
CA LEU A 29 -31.77 -3.06 -14.62
C LEU A 29 -32.71 -2.67 -13.47
N SER A 30 -33.95 -2.33 -13.82
CA SER A 30 -35.05 -2.15 -12.87
C SER A 30 -35.98 -3.37 -12.80
N SER A 31 -35.83 -4.33 -13.72
CA SER A 31 -36.61 -5.56 -13.78
C SER A 31 -35.74 -6.75 -14.20
N TRP A 32 -35.96 -7.90 -13.57
CA TRP A 32 -35.34 -9.18 -13.91
C TRP A 32 -36.15 -10.33 -13.34
N LYS A 33 -35.83 -11.55 -13.76
CA LYS A 33 -36.39 -12.79 -13.21
C LYS A 33 -35.28 -13.57 -12.52
N VAL A 34 -35.64 -14.35 -11.52
CA VAL A 34 -34.72 -15.21 -10.77
C VAL A 34 -34.89 -16.65 -11.27
N TYR A 35 -33.79 -17.27 -11.67
CA TYR A 35 -33.80 -18.62 -12.23
C TYR A 35 -33.58 -19.68 -11.15
N ASP A 36 -34.43 -20.70 -11.15
CA ASP A 36 -34.26 -21.91 -10.36
C ASP A 36 -33.76 -23.05 -11.24
N TRP A 37 -32.46 -23.29 -11.18
CA TRP A 37 -31.80 -24.33 -11.98
C TRP A 37 -32.28 -25.75 -11.67
N LYS A 38 -32.86 -26.00 -10.49
CA LYS A 38 -33.30 -27.35 -10.10
C LYS A 38 -34.57 -27.76 -10.82
N ASP A 39 -35.52 -26.84 -10.90
CA ASP A 39 -36.84 -27.08 -11.48
C ASP A 39 -36.97 -26.49 -12.89
N ASP A 40 -35.92 -25.81 -13.38
CA ASP A 40 -35.88 -25.13 -14.69
C ASP A 40 -37.01 -24.08 -14.82
N VAL A 41 -37.25 -23.31 -13.74
CA VAL A 41 -38.32 -22.29 -13.66
C VAL A 41 -37.75 -20.91 -13.42
N TRP A 42 -38.40 -19.90 -14.00
CA TRP A 42 -38.12 -18.48 -13.75
C TRP A 42 -39.21 -17.84 -12.88
N TYR A 43 -38.82 -17.29 -11.73
CA TYR A 43 -39.71 -16.56 -10.85
C TYR A 43 -39.58 -15.05 -11.10
N SER A 44 -40.70 -14.32 -11.14
CA SER A 44 -40.69 -12.87 -11.35
C SER A 44 -40.84 -12.10 -10.02
N LYS A 45 -41.50 -12.71 -9.04
CA LYS A 45 -41.73 -12.16 -7.70
C LYS A 45 -41.47 -13.21 -6.63
N PRO A 46 -41.19 -12.81 -5.38
CA PRO A 46 -41.04 -13.76 -4.27
C PRO A 46 -42.27 -14.65 -4.07
N SER A 47 -43.47 -14.11 -4.31
CA SER A 47 -44.74 -14.84 -4.25
C SER A 47 -44.87 -15.98 -5.27
N ASP A 48 -44.06 -15.97 -6.34
CA ASP A 48 -44.11 -16.99 -7.39
C ASP A 48 -43.31 -18.25 -6.97
N VAL A 49 -42.50 -18.15 -5.91
CA VAL A 49 -41.71 -19.27 -5.38
C VAL A 49 -42.64 -20.22 -4.62
N PRO A 50 -42.65 -21.53 -4.94
CA PRO A 50 -43.48 -22.50 -4.23
C PRO A 50 -43.26 -22.46 -2.72
N ASP A 51 -44.32 -22.75 -1.96
CA ASP A 51 -44.31 -22.76 -0.49
C ASP A 51 -43.60 -24.01 0.07
N ASP A 52 -42.32 -24.11 -0.23
CA ASP A 52 -41.40 -25.14 0.25
C ASP A 52 -40.36 -24.49 1.18
N PRO A 53 -40.13 -25.02 2.40
CA PRO A 53 -39.18 -24.44 3.36
C PRO A 53 -37.76 -24.29 2.83
N PHE A 54 -37.28 -25.23 1.99
CA PHE A 54 -35.94 -25.15 1.42
C PHE A 54 -35.86 -24.06 0.35
N LYS A 55 -36.88 -23.94 -0.50
CA LYS A 55 -36.96 -22.88 -1.52
C LYS A 55 -37.09 -21.50 -0.91
N LYS A 56 -37.93 -21.32 0.11
CA LYS A 56 -38.06 -20.03 0.82
C LYS A 56 -36.77 -19.58 1.50
N ARG A 57 -35.92 -20.50 1.96
CA ARG A 57 -34.58 -20.16 2.49
C ARG A 57 -33.58 -19.79 1.40
N LYS A 58 -33.72 -20.36 0.19
CA LYS A 58 -32.81 -20.14 -0.95
C LYS A 58 -33.15 -18.86 -1.72
N PHE A 59 -34.43 -18.61 -1.96
CA PHE A 59 -34.93 -17.48 -2.74
C PHE A 59 -35.50 -16.42 -1.80
N VAL A 60 -34.64 -15.49 -1.39
CA VAL A 60 -35.03 -14.39 -0.49
C VAL A 60 -35.52 -13.18 -1.28
N ASP A 61 -36.39 -12.36 -0.66
CA ASP A 61 -37.02 -11.20 -1.28
C ASP A 61 -36.02 -10.23 -1.94
N THR A 62 -34.83 -10.08 -1.36
CA THR A 62 -33.76 -9.18 -1.85
C THR A 62 -33.09 -9.63 -3.16
N MET A 63 -33.40 -10.84 -3.64
CA MET A 63 -32.98 -11.34 -4.97
C MET A 63 -33.89 -10.84 -6.10
N PHE A 64 -35.10 -10.41 -5.79
CA PHE A 64 -36.09 -9.98 -6.78
C PHE A 64 -35.97 -8.48 -7.09
N PRO A 65 -36.47 -8.03 -8.25
CA PRO A 65 -36.44 -6.62 -8.60
C PRO A 65 -37.27 -5.77 -7.63
N PRO A 66 -36.93 -4.46 -7.48
CA PRO A 66 -37.79 -3.55 -6.76
C PRO A 66 -39.17 -3.48 -7.41
N ALA A 67 -40.20 -3.14 -6.62
CA ALA A 67 -41.55 -3.01 -7.13
C ALA A 67 -41.60 -2.05 -8.33
N GLU A 68 -42.36 -2.43 -9.35
CA GLU A 68 -42.50 -1.65 -10.58
C GLU A 68 -43.09 -0.26 -10.26
N GLY A 69 -42.48 0.80 -10.80
CA GLY A 69 -42.87 2.18 -10.50
C GLY A 69 -42.39 2.72 -9.14
N SER A 70 -41.70 1.93 -8.32
CA SER A 70 -41.11 2.44 -7.08
C SER A 70 -40.01 3.48 -7.36
N PRO A 71 -39.75 4.42 -6.42
CA PRO A 71 -38.61 5.33 -6.52
C PRO A 71 -37.27 4.60 -6.66
N ILE A 72 -37.15 3.41 -6.05
CA ILE A 72 -35.93 2.60 -6.16
C ILE A 72 -35.73 2.11 -7.60
N ALA A 73 -36.80 1.70 -8.29
CA ALA A 73 -36.72 1.23 -9.67
C ALA A 73 -36.25 2.32 -10.64
N SER A 74 -36.66 3.58 -10.45
CA SER A 74 -36.16 4.69 -11.27
C SER A 74 -34.70 5.02 -10.98
N GLU A 75 -34.28 4.97 -9.70
CA GLU A 75 -32.89 5.18 -9.30
C GLU A 75 -31.94 4.10 -9.85
N MET A 76 -32.40 2.85 -9.98
CA MET A 76 -31.59 1.74 -10.48
C MET A 76 -30.99 1.98 -11.88
N LYS A 77 -31.65 2.79 -12.73
CA LYS A 77 -31.15 3.13 -14.07
C LYS A 77 -29.84 3.91 -14.03
N LYS A 78 -29.57 4.64 -12.95
CA LYS A 78 -28.32 5.39 -12.72
C LYS A 78 -27.12 4.48 -12.44
N CYS A 79 -27.35 3.19 -12.15
CA CYS A 79 -26.25 2.22 -12.07
C CYS A 79 -25.61 2.01 -13.45
N MET A 80 -24.33 1.64 -13.46
CA MET A 80 -23.58 1.42 -14.70
C MET A 80 -23.23 -0.06 -14.83
N ARG A 81 -23.59 -0.65 -15.97
CA ARG A 81 -23.17 -2.00 -16.34
C ARG A 81 -22.18 -1.93 -17.49
N ILE A 82 -21.04 -2.58 -17.30
CA ILE A 82 -19.99 -2.75 -18.30
C ILE A 82 -20.02 -4.21 -18.70
N LEU A 83 -20.31 -4.47 -19.98
CA LEU A 83 -20.34 -5.83 -20.50
C LEU A 83 -19.03 -6.13 -21.25
N PRO A 84 -18.47 -7.34 -21.11
CA PRO A 84 -17.21 -7.70 -21.76
C PRO A 84 -17.18 -7.40 -23.26
N GLN A 85 -18.28 -7.71 -23.96
CA GLN A 85 -18.41 -7.56 -25.40
C GLN A 85 -18.52 -6.10 -25.89
N ASP A 86 -18.78 -5.13 -25.01
CA ASP A 86 -18.97 -3.75 -25.45
C ASP A 86 -17.61 -3.09 -25.82
N GLN A 87 -16.51 -3.49 -25.17
CA GLN A 87 -15.16 -2.93 -25.37
C GLN A 87 -13.99 -3.93 -25.19
N ASP A 88 -14.24 -5.25 -25.23
CA ASP A 88 -13.21 -6.28 -24.98
C ASP A 88 -12.53 -6.13 -23.61
N THR A 89 -13.35 -5.93 -22.58
CA THR A 89 -12.92 -5.73 -21.18
C THR A 89 -13.52 -6.78 -20.24
N GLY A 90 -13.23 -6.68 -18.94
CA GLY A 90 -13.98 -7.42 -17.91
C GLY A 90 -15.44 -6.96 -17.81
N GLY A 91 -16.28 -7.79 -17.18
CA GLY A 91 -17.66 -7.45 -16.86
C GLY A 91 -17.77 -6.84 -15.47
N PHE A 92 -18.41 -5.67 -15.36
CA PHE A 92 -18.52 -4.93 -14.11
C PHE A 92 -19.91 -4.37 -13.88
N PHE A 93 -20.30 -4.31 -12.61
CA PHE A 93 -21.44 -3.55 -12.13
C PHE A 93 -20.94 -2.47 -11.18
N ILE A 94 -21.23 -1.21 -11.50
CA ILE A 94 -20.72 -0.05 -10.76
C ILE A 94 -21.90 0.81 -10.32
N VAL A 95 -21.91 1.16 -9.04
CA VAL A 95 -22.85 2.11 -8.46
C VAL A 95 -22.10 3.05 -7.53
N LYS A 96 -22.43 4.34 -7.57
CA LYS A 96 -21.94 5.33 -6.61
C LYS A 96 -23.08 5.70 -5.68
N LEU A 97 -22.91 5.41 -4.40
CA LEU A 97 -23.89 5.69 -3.36
C LEU A 97 -23.47 6.91 -2.55
N VAL A 98 -24.43 7.77 -2.23
CA VAL A 98 -24.26 8.85 -1.25
C VAL A 98 -25.13 8.55 -0.04
N LYS A 99 -24.53 8.65 1.15
CA LYS A 99 -25.24 8.55 2.42
C LYS A 99 -25.99 9.86 2.67
N THR A 100 -27.31 9.80 2.75
CA THR A 100 -28.19 10.99 2.89
C THR A 100 -28.48 11.35 4.35
N ALA A 101 -28.37 10.38 5.27
CA ALA A 101 -28.47 10.58 6.71
C ALA A 101 -27.53 9.59 7.45
N PRO A 102 -27.14 9.84 8.71
CA PRO A 102 -26.44 8.87 9.55
C PRO A 102 -27.12 7.49 9.54
N PHE A 103 -26.33 6.43 9.78
CA PHE A 103 -26.93 5.11 9.98
C PHE A 103 -27.26 5.07 11.47
N ASN A 104 -28.43 4.56 11.84
CA ASN A 104 -28.73 4.29 13.23
C ASN A 104 -27.89 3.09 13.69
N ASP A 105 -27.49 3.06 14.96
CA ASP A 105 -26.69 1.94 15.49
C ASP A 105 -27.45 0.60 15.40
N GLU A 106 -28.78 0.64 15.33
CA GLU A 106 -29.68 -0.52 15.08
C GLU A 106 -29.72 -0.98 13.61
N ASP A 107 -29.37 -0.12 12.64
CA ASP A 107 -29.29 -0.51 11.21
C ASP A 107 -28.09 -1.44 10.93
N GLY A 108 -27.26 -1.66 11.96
CA GLY A 108 -26.04 -2.45 11.95
C GLY A 108 -26.18 -3.83 12.60
N GLU A 109 -27.37 -4.40 12.79
CA GLU A 109 -27.53 -5.76 13.35
C GLU A 109 -26.89 -6.89 12.50
N GLY A 110 -26.28 -6.56 11.36
CA GLY A 110 -25.38 -7.46 10.60
C GLY A 110 -23.88 -7.22 10.82
N ALA A 111 -23.49 -6.18 11.55
CA ALA A 111 -22.11 -5.92 11.94
C ALA A 111 -21.87 -6.61 13.29
N ARG A 112 -21.25 -7.79 13.24
CA ARG A 112 -20.85 -8.58 14.43
C ARG A 112 -20.34 -7.65 15.53
N THR A 113 -20.99 -7.68 16.68
CA THR A 113 -20.49 -6.99 17.86
C THR A 113 -19.27 -7.73 18.39
N VAL A 114 -18.45 -7.06 19.19
CA VAL A 114 -17.25 -7.66 19.81
C VAL A 114 -17.63 -8.78 20.80
N GLU A 115 -18.90 -8.81 21.22
CA GLU A 115 -19.45 -9.84 22.10
C GLU A 115 -19.84 -11.12 21.34
N ASP A 116 -20.33 -11.00 20.09
CA ASP A 116 -20.63 -12.16 19.23
C ASP A 116 -19.39 -13.01 18.86
N VAL A 117 -18.19 -12.46 19.04
CA VAL A 117 -16.91 -13.17 18.81
C VAL A 117 -16.46 -13.98 20.03
N LYS A 118 -17.05 -13.75 21.21
CA LYS A 118 -16.68 -14.47 22.44
C LYS A 118 -17.45 -15.78 22.63
N ASP A 119 -18.60 -15.94 21.98
CA ASP A 119 -19.49 -17.09 22.15
C ASP A 119 -19.34 -18.15 21.04
N GLU A 120 -18.45 -17.95 20.07
CA GLU A 120 -17.89 -19.08 19.33
C GLU A 120 -16.95 -19.80 20.30
N GLU A 121 -17.33 -21.02 20.73
CA GLU A 121 -16.46 -21.95 21.47
C GLU A 121 -15.03 -21.79 20.97
N GLU A 122 -14.10 -21.46 21.88
CA GLU A 122 -12.68 -21.32 21.57
C GLU A 122 -12.22 -22.53 20.77
N VAL A 123 -12.19 -22.38 19.44
CA VAL A 123 -11.60 -23.38 18.56
C VAL A 123 -10.15 -23.47 19.02
N PRO A 124 -9.67 -24.64 19.51
CA PRO A 124 -8.34 -24.75 20.08
C PRO A 124 -7.32 -24.12 19.15
N GLU A 125 -6.40 -23.32 19.70
CA GLU A 125 -5.40 -22.53 18.96
C GLU A 125 -4.60 -23.38 17.93
N GLU A 126 -4.59 -24.70 18.12
CA GLU A 126 -4.00 -25.71 17.25
C GLU A 126 -4.74 -25.93 15.91
N ALA A 127 -6.06 -25.70 15.84
CA ALA A 127 -6.87 -25.99 14.65
C ALA A 127 -6.89 -24.86 13.60
N MET A 128 -6.49 -23.63 13.96
CA MET A 128 -6.29 -22.51 13.01
C MET A 128 -4.86 -22.43 12.45
N ALA A 129 -4.02 -23.43 12.69
CA ALA A 129 -2.72 -23.57 12.05
C ALA A 129 -2.86 -24.05 10.59
N TRP A 130 -3.42 -23.22 9.71
CA TRP A 130 -3.18 -23.39 8.27
C TRP A 130 -1.69 -23.12 8.03
N LYS A 131 -0.91 -24.20 8.03
CA LYS A 131 0.49 -24.33 7.58
C LYS A 131 1.24 -23.01 7.37
N GLY A 132 1.79 -22.46 8.46
CA GLY A 132 3.09 -21.78 8.43
C GLY A 132 3.15 -20.25 8.50
N HIS A 133 2.05 -19.50 8.50
CA HIS A 133 2.14 -18.03 8.60
C HIS A 133 1.07 -17.44 9.52
N ARG A 134 1.35 -17.38 10.83
CA ARG A 134 0.63 -16.43 11.71
C ARG A 134 1.02 -15.03 11.25
N PHE A 135 0.09 -14.30 10.62
CA PHE A 135 0.30 -12.89 10.31
C PHE A 135 0.47 -12.13 11.63
N ARG A 136 1.71 -11.74 11.95
CA ARG A 136 2.00 -10.99 13.16
C ARG A 136 1.39 -9.60 13.02
N LYS A 137 0.41 -9.29 13.88
CA LYS A 137 -0.17 -7.95 14.00
C LYS A 137 0.93 -6.91 14.12
N GLN A 138 0.90 -5.91 13.25
CA GLN A 138 1.79 -4.76 13.28
C GLN A 138 1.18 -3.70 14.17
N GLU A 139 1.72 -3.55 15.38
CA GLU A 139 1.38 -2.43 16.24
C GLU A 139 2.14 -1.18 15.78
N LEU A 140 1.45 -0.05 15.76
CA LEU A 140 2.00 1.24 15.36
C LEU A 140 1.79 2.23 16.49
N PHE A 141 2.87 2.91 16.88
CA PHE A 141 2.84 3.94 17.90
C PHE A 141 3.40 5.23 17.30
N PRO A 142 2.93 6.42 17.70
CA PRO A 142 3.50 7.68 17.25
C PRO A 142 5.01 7.74 17.53
N LEU A 143 5.80 8.22 16.55
CA LEU A 143 7.22 8.46 16.77
C LEU A 143 7.46 9.67 17.68
N LEU A 144 6.54 10.66 17.66
CA LEU A 144 6.66 11.86 18.48
C LEU A 144 6.67 11.58 19.99
N ASP A 145 6.20 10.41 20.42
CA ASP A 145 6.28 9.96 21.81
C ASP A 145 7.74 9.69 22.26
N VAL A 146 8.70 9.69 21.33
CA VAL A 146 10.13 9.47 21.57
C VAL A 146 10.94 10.62 20.94
N PRO A 147 10.93 11.83 21.56
CA PRO A 147 11.53 13.03 20.98
C PRO A 147 13.03 12.90 20.72
N GLU A 148 13.76 12.15 21.55
CA GLU A 148 15.19 11.91 21.37
C GLU A 148 15.54 11.30 20.00
N VAL A 149 14.71 10.37 19.52
CA VAL A 149 14.91 9.73 18.21
C VAL A 149 14.63 10.73 17.09
N VAL A 150 13.57 11.54 17.25
CA VAL A 150 13.21 12.59 16.29
C VAL A 150 14.33 13.62 16.15
N GLU A 151 14.89 14.08 17.27
CA GLU A 151 15.98 15.06 17.29
C GLU A 151 17.26 14.50 16.66
N LYS A 152 17.62 13.25 16.97
CA LYS A 152 18.77 12.57 16.34
C LYS A 152 18.62 12.49 14.82
N ILE A 153 17.43 12.08 14.33
CA ILE A 153 17.14 12.01 12.89
C ILE A 153 17.18 13.40 12.25
N LYS A 154 16.53 14.40 12.86
CA LYS A 154 16.50 15.78 12.37
C LYS A 154 17.91 16.36 12.26
N LYS A 155 18.74 16.18 13.30
CA LYS A 155 20.13 16.66 13.33
C LYS A 155 20.99 15.98 12.26
N PHE A 156 20.95 14.65 12.18
CA PHE A 156 21.84 13.90 11.30
C PHE A 156 21.56 14.11 9.80
N TYR A 157 20.30 14.23 9.41
CA TYR A 157 19.91 14.47 8.01
C TYR A 157 19.68 15.95 7.68
N SER A 158 19.83 16.85 8.67
CA SER A 158 19.44 18.26 8.58
C SER A 158 18.04 18.38 7.95
N LEU A 159 17.07 17.72 8.58
CA LEU A 159 15.74 17.54 8.02
C LEU A 159 14.92 18.83 8.14
N LYS A 160 14.39 19.31 7.01
CA LYS A 160 13.49 20.47 6.97
C LYS A 160 12.20 20.18 7.75
N ASP A 161 11.65 21.18 8.42
CA ASP A 161 10.36 21.08 9.13
C ASP A 161 9.15 20.88 8.20
N THR A 162 9.35 21.03 6.88
CA THR A 162 8.37 20.62 5.86
C THR A 162 8.04 19.13 5.89
N PHE A 163 8.89 18.27 6.44
CA PHE A 163 8.60 16.84 6.55
C PHE A 163 7.57 16.61 7.67
N PRO A 164 6.42 15.98 7.39
CA PRO A 164 5.35 15.76 8.36
C PRO A 164 5.69 14.65 9.38
N MET A 165 6.60 14.95 10.30
CA MET A 165 7.10 14.02 11.33
C MET A 165 5.98 13.47 12.24
N HIS A 166 4.92 14.27 12.46
CA HIS A 166 3.73 13.85 13.21
C HIS A 166 2.94 12.70 12.56
N ARG A 167 3.30 12.27 11.34
CA ARG A 167 2.70 11.12 10.65
C ARG A 167 3.60 9.90 10.58
N VAL A 168 4.73 9.93 11.27
CA VAL A 168 5.65 8.79 11.37
C VAL A 168 5.29 7.98 12.60
N ALA A 169 5.10 6.68 12.41
CA ALA A 169 4.88 5.72 13.48
C ALA A 169 6.03 4.72 13.58
N ARG A 170 6.28 4.23 14.79
CA ARG A 170 7.24 3.18 15.13
C ARG A 170 6.51 1.87 15.38
N THR A 171 7.15 0.75 15.06
CA THR A 171 6.56 -0.59 15.30
C THR A 171 6.90 -1.21 16.65
N SER A 172 7.77 -0.57 17.43
CA SER A 172 8.23 -1.09 18.73
C SER A 172 8.76 0.04 19.61
N GLN A 173 8.97 -0.23 20.89
CA GLN A 173 9.64 0.69 21.81
C GLN A 173 11.09 0.97 21.40
N LYS A 174 11.78 -0.02 20.82
CA LYS A 174 13.14 0.15 20.30
C LYS A 174 13.21 1.05 19.06
N CYS A 175 12.07 1.44 18.49
CA CYS A 175 12.00 2.33 17.32
C CYS A 175 12.75 1.80 16.09
N HIS A 176 12.85 0.48 15.90
CA HIS A 176 13.69 -0.06 14.82
C HIS A 176 13.15 0.25 13.43
N LYS A 177 11.84 0.13 13.24
CA LYS A 177 11.19 0.34 11.94
C LYS A 177 10.25 1.53 12.05
N LEU A 178 10.42 2.50 11.16
CA LEU A 178 9.60 3.69 11.09
C LEU A 178 8.77 3.67 9.80
N HIS A 179 7.47 3.90 9.95
CA HIS A 179 6.49 3.88 8.86
C HIS A 179 5.84 5.25 8.76
N TYR A 180 5.70 5.73 7.54
CA TYR A 180 5.02 6.98 7.23
C TYR A 180 3.58 6.68 6.81
N LEU A 181 2.63 7.33 7.47
CA LEU A 181 1.20 7.10 7.25
C LEU A 181 0.53 8.30 6.56
N SER A 182 -0.60 8.02 5.90
CA SER A 182 -1.45 9.06 5.36
C SER A 182 -2.15 9.85 6.48
N LYS A 183 -2.58 11.08 6.18
CA LYS A 183 -3.29 11.96 7.12
C LYS A 183 -4.49 11.27 7.78
N GLY A 184 -5.26 10.50 7.02
CA GLY A 184 -6.47 9.83 7.51
C GLY A 184 -6.17 8.53 8.26
N ALA A 185 -5.12 7.79 7.86
CA ALA A 185 -4.79 6.52 8.49
C ALA A 185 -4.05 6.70 9.82
N PHE A 186 -3.25 7.75 9.99
CA PHE A 186 -2.42 7.92 11.18
C PHE A 186 -3.23 7.92 12.49
N PRO A 187 -4.31 8.73 12.66
CA PRO A 187 -5.07 8.74 13.90
C PRO A 187 -5.71 7.39 14.20
N THR A 188 -6.26 6.74 13.17
CA THR A 188 -6.93 5.45 13.30
C THR A 188 -5.97 4.32 13.61
N LEU A 189 -4.77 4.30 13.03
CA LEU A 189 -3.85 3.17 13.18
C LEU A 189 -2.84 3.36 14.32
N ALA A 190 -2.38 4.57 14.58
CA ALA A 190 -1.34 4.83 15.61
C ALA A 190 -1.93 5.02 17.02
N TYR A 191 -3.23 5.31 17.13
CA TYR A 191 -3.93 5.48 18.41
C TYR A 191 -5.06 4.46 18.62
N ASP A 192 -5.07 3.35 17.86
CA ASP A 192 -6.04 2.26 18.09
C ASP A 192 -5.76 1.54 19.41
N LYS A 193 -6.34 2.07 20.49
CA LYS A 193 -6.25 1.45 21.83
C LYS A 193 -7.07 0.17 21.94
N ASN A 194 -8.12 0.06 21.14
CA ASN A 194 -9.12 -1.00 21.26
C ASN A 194 -8.84 -2.18 20.34
N SER A 195 -7.81 -2.07 19.49
CA SER A 195 -7.37 -3.16 18.62
C SER A 195 -8.45 -3.65 17.65
N TYR A 196 -9.39 -2.77 17.27
CA TYR A 196 -10.49 -3.11 16.35
C TYR A 196 -9.97 -3.59 14.99
N LEU A 197 -8.76 -3.16 14.60
CA LEU A 197 -8.14 -3.55 13.35
C LEU A 197 -6.94 -4.49 13.59
N ASN A 198 -6.93 -5.61 12.86
CA ASN A 198 -5.73 -6.42 12.72
C ASN A 198 -4.87 -5.89 11.57
N VAL A 199 -3.99 -4.94 11.87
CA VAL A 199 -3.11 -4.30 10.89
C VAL A 199 -1.97 -5.25 10.52
N VAL A 200 -1.89 -5.67 9.26
CA VAL A 200 -0.76 -6.46 8.76
C VAL A 200 0.38 -5.56 8.26
N HIS A 201 0.04 -4.51 7.52
CA HIS A 201 0.98 -3.50 7.02
C HIS A 201 0.34 -2.10 7.03
N GLY A 202 0.89 -1.18 7.83
CA GLY A 202 0.39 0.18 7.94
C GLY A 202 1.38 1.21 7.41
N GLY A 203 0.96 1.96 6.40
CA GLY A 203 1.77 3.00 5.77
C GLY A 203 2.89 2.46 4.90
N VAL A 204 3.91 3.29 4.66
CA VAL A 204 5.11 2.95 3.91
C VAL A 204 6.31 2.98 4.84
N LYS A 205 7.14 1.93 4.84
CA LYS A 205 8.37 1.95 5.64
C LYS A 205 9.31 3.04 5.10
N VAL A 206 9.69 4.00 5.96
CA VAL A 206 10.59 5.11 5.60
C VAL A 206 11.98 4.94 6.18
N MET A 207 12.12 4.32 7.35
CA MET A 207 13.42 4.05 7.95
C MET A 207 13.51 2.68 8.60
N ASP A 208 14.73 2.21 8.72
CA ASP A 208 15.11 1.02 9.49
C ASP A 208 16.25 1.33 10.46
N HIS A 209 16.46 0.43 11.41
CA HIS A 209 17.55 0.55 12.36
C HIS A 209 18.87 0.09 11.74
N ASN A 210 19.94 0.71 12.19
CA ASN A 210 21.29 0.28 11.94
C ASN A 210 22.06 0.20 13.27
N ASP A 211 22.42 -1.02 13.68
CA ASP A 211 23.03 -1.35 14.97
C ASP A 211 24.53 -0.97 15.07
N SER A 212 25.07 -0.18 14.15
CA SER A 212 26.49 0.19 14.19
C SER A 212 26.76 1.19 15.32
N LYS A 213 27.54 0.78 16.32
CA LYS A 213 27.91 1.60 17.50
C LYS A 213 28.69 2.88 17.16
N GLU A 214 29.27 2.95 15.95
CA GLU A 214 30.02 4.11 15.45
C GLU A 214 29.10 5.20 14.83
N LEU A 215 27.77 5.04 14.88
CA LEU A 215 26.83 5.96 14.24
C LEU A 215 26.30 7.03 15.19
N GLU A 216 26.32 8.28 14.71
CA GLU A 216 25.59 9.39 15.34
C GLU A 216 24.06 9.19 15.28
N CYS A 217 23.57 8.52 14.23
CA CYS A 217 22.16 8.21 14.03
C CYS A 217 22.00 6.75 13.59
N GLY A 218 21.30 5.96 14.41
CA GLY A 218 21.00 4.55 14.13
C GLY A 218 19.82 4.34 13.19
N HIS A 219 19.32 5.37 12.51
CA HIS A 219 18.14 5.26 11.62
C HIS A 219 18.53 5.57 10.18
N ARG A 220 18.26 4.62 9.28
CA ARG A 220 18.57 4.71 7.85
C ARG A 220 17.32 4.80 7.00
N PRO A 221 17.23 5.73 6.03
CA PRO A 221 16.21 5.71 5.00
C PRO A 221 16.21 4.37 4.25
N VAL A 222 15.03 3.84 3.95
CA VAL A 222 14.87 2.65 3.11
C VAL A 222 14.38 3.02 1.72
N GLN A 223 14.75 2.22 0.73
CA GLN A 223 14.47 2.47 -0.68
C GLN A 223 12.96 2.64 -1.01
N GLU A 224 12.08 2.01 -0.24
CA GLU A 224 10.62 2.08 -0.44
C GLU A 224 10.04 3.47 -0.12
N GLY A 225 10.50 4.07 0.98
CA GLY A 225 10.01 5.34 1.50
C GLY A 225 10.91 6.54 1.23
N VAL A 226 12.10 6.33 0.66
CA VAL A 226 13.10 7.39 0.43
C VAL A 226 12.54 8.57 -0.36
N LYS A 227 11.65 8.33 -1.33
CA LYS A 227 11.01 9.39 -2.13
C LYS A 227 10.17 10.37 -1.31
N TYR A 228 9.65 9.95 -0.15
CA TYR A 228 8.89 10.82 0.75
C TYR A 228 9.78 11.54 1.77
N PHE A 229 11.01 11.06 1.96
CA PHE A 229 11.93 11.55 2.97
C PHE A 229 13.02 12.46 2.37
N ALA A 230 13.64 12.03 1.27
CA ALA A 230 14.78 12.69 0.63
C ALA A 230 14.55 14.15 0.21
N PRO A 231 13.37 14.57 -0.32
CA PRO A 231 13.13 15.97 -0.67
C PRO A 231 13.26 16.96 0.51
N HIS A 232 13.14 16.44 1.72
CA HIS A 232 13.22 17.22 2.96
C HIS A 232 14.60 17.17 3.61
N MET A 233 15.53 16.35 3.11
CA MET A 233 16.90 16.27 3.62
C MET A 233 17.74 17.46 3.10
N GLN A 234 18.57 18.05 3.97
CA GLN A 234 19.54 19.09 3.56
C GLN A 234 20.99 18.62 3.70
N ALA A 235 21.23 17.52 4.41
CA ALA A 235 22.54 16.91 4.53
C ALA A 235 22.53 15.48 3.97
N ARG A 236 23.71 14.93 3.69
CA ARG A 236 23.92 13.52 3.26
C ARG A 236 23.14 13.12 2.01
N THR A 237 22.81 14.09 1.16
CA THR A 237 22.28 13.87 -0.18
C THR A 237 23.37 14.20 -1.18
N LEU A 238 23.77 13.23 -2.00
CA LEU A 238 24.78 13.40 -3.04
C LEU A 238 24.11 13.39 -4.40
N LYS A 239 24.46 14.34 -5.27
CA LYS A 239 23.97 14.32 -6.65
C LYS A 239 24.80 13.35 -7.47
N VAL A 240 24.13 12.44 -8.16
CA VAL A 240 24.77 11.45 -9.01
C VAL A 240 24.32 11.64 -10.46
N ASP A 241 25.28 11.72 -11.37
CA ASP A 241 25.04 11.73 -12.80
C ASP A 241 24.96 10.30 -13.36
N ASP A 242 24.65 10.17 -14.65
CA ASP A 242 24.45 8.86 -15.25
C ASP A 242 25.75 8.04 -15.32
N ALA A 243 26.92 8.69 -15.49
CA ALA A 243 28.22 8.01 -15.56
C ALA A 243 28.67 7.45 -14.20
N ALA A 244 28.51 8.24 -13.13
CA ALA A 244 28.77 7.82 -11.76
C ALA A 244 27.78 6.74 -11.31
N LEU A 245 26.49 6.89 -11.68
CA LEU A 245 25.48 5.89 -11.39
C LEU A 245 25.80 4.56 -12.08
N GLU A 246 26.20 4.57 -13.35
CA GLU A 246 26.63 3.37 -14.07
C GLU A 246 27.75 2.64 -13.33
N SER A 247 28.82 3.36 -12.98
CA SER A 247 29.96 2.78 -12.26
C SER A 247 29.52 2.13 -10.93
N LEU A 248 28.66 2.82 -10.17
CA LEU A 248 28.09 2.28 -8.93
C LEU A 248 27.24 1.04 -9.17
N LEU A 249 26.46 0.97 -10.26
CA LEU A 249 25.60 -0.16 -10.60
C LEU A 249 26.38 -1.38 -11.07
N LEU A 250 27.55 -1.20 -11.68
CA LEU A 250 28.43 -2.31 -12.09
C LEU A 250 29.02 -3.06 -10.88
N HIS A 251 29.35 -2.35 -9.80
CA HIS A 251 30.04 -2.91 -8.63
C HIS A 251 29.07 -3.31 -7.51
N GLU A 252 28.93 -4.61 -7.24
CA GLU A 252 28.09 -5.08 -6.11
C GLU A 252 28.66 -4.68 -4.75
N LYS A 253 29.99 -4.61 -4.65
CA LYS A 253 30.69 -4.16 -3.46
C LYS A 253 30.74 -2.63 -3.37
N PRO A 254 30.88 -2.08 -2.15
CA PRO A 254 31.19 -0.66 -1.98
C PRO A 254 32.48 -0.30 -2.72
N LEU A 255 32.43 0.77 -3.53
CA LEU A 255 33.60 1.33 -4.20
C LEU A 255 34.40 2.19 -3.23
N ASN A 256 35.72 2.28 -3.42
CA ASN A 256 36.49 3.27 -2.71
C ASN A 256 36.18 4.68 -3.24
N ILE A 257 36.31 5.70 -2.38
CA ILE A 257 35.96 7.08 -2.75
C ILE A 257 36.81 7.56 -3.94
N TRP A 258 38.08 7.16 -4.04
CA TRP A 258 38.93 7.55 -5.17
C TRP A 258 38.51 6.91 -6.51
N GLU A 259 37.83 5.76 -6.49
CA GLU A 259 37.32 5.03 -7.67
C GLU A 259 36.01 5.62 -8.22
N LEU A 260 35.32 6.47 -7.46
CA LEU A 260 34.05 7.05 -7.93
C LEU A 260 34.29 7.94 -9.15
N VAL A 261 33.38 7.85 -10.12
CA VAL A 261 33.43 8.69 -11.32
C VAL A 261 32.86 10.08 -10.98
N GLY A 262 33.53 11.13 -11.44
CA GLY A 262 33.18 12.53 -11.14
C GLY A 262 34.03 13.12 -10.01
N LEU A 263 34.64 14.30 -10.24
CA LEU A 263 35.50 14.95 -9.25
C LEU A 263 34.67 15.59 -8.12
N ASP A 264 33.61 16.31 -8.46
CA ASP A 264 32.74 16.97 -7.48
C ASP A 264 32.03 15.93 -6.58
N PHE A 265 31.46 14.89 -7.20
CA PHE A 265 30.83 13.78 -6.48
C PHE A 265 31.79 13.10 -5.49
N ARG A 266 33.05 12.90 -5.89
CA ARG A 266 34.10 12.36 -5.01
C ARG A 266 34.41 13.26 -3.83
N GLN A 267 34.59 14.56 -4.08
CA GLN A 267 34.91 15.53 -3.04
C GLN A 267 33.77 15.66 -2.03
N GLU A 268 32.52 15.72 -2.50
CA GLU A 268 31.33 15.73 -1.65
C GLU A 268 31.25 14.44 -0.82
N ALA A 269 31.42 13.27 -1.44
CA ALA A 269 31.39 11.99 -0.73
C ALA A 269 32.51 11.87 0.32
N ALA A 270 33.71 12.40 0.06
CA ALA A 270 34.85 12.38 0.97
C ALA A 270 34.61 13.21 2.25
N GLN A 271 33.89 14.34 2.13
CA GLN A 271 33.61 15.24 3.25
C GLN A 271 32.57 14.69 4.23
N LEU A 272 31.75 13.72 3.81
CA LEU A 272 30.71 13.16 4.67
C LEU A 272 31.30 12.28 5.78
N THR A 273 30.72 12.30 6.97
CA THR A 273 31.02 11.31 8.02
C THR A 273 30.45 9.94 7.64
N PRO A 274 30.99 8.83 8.18
CA PRO A 274 30.42 7.50 7.95
C PRO A 274 28.93 7.43 8.28
N GLY A 275 28.15 6.72 7.47
CA GLY A 275 26.74 6.47 7.71
C GLY A 275 25.89 6.43 6.44
N CYS A 276 24.58 6.46 6.62
CA CYS A 276 23.64 6.39 5.49
C CYS A 276 23.61 7.69 4.69
N VAL A 277 23.53 7.54 3.38
CA VAL A 277 23.46 8.62 2.41
C VAL A 277 22.37 8.34 1.39
N VAL A 278 21.84 9.38 0.78
CA VAL A 278 20.88 9.27 -0.32
C VAL A 278 21.54 9.85 -1.57
N LEU A 279 21.48 9.13 -2.68
CA LEU A 279 21.94 9.60 -3.98
C LEU A 279 20.74 10.10 -4.77
N GLU A 280 20.75 11.37 -5.15
CA GLU A 280 19.76 11.98 -6.03
C GLU A 280 20.23 11.89 -7.49
N CYS A 281 19.51 11.12 -8.29
CA CYS A 281 19.82 10.96 -9.71
C CYS A 281 19.47 12.24 -10.48
N THR A 282 20.40 12.73 -11.29
CA THR A 282 20.27 14.01 -12.03
C THR A 282 20.09 13.85 -13.54
N GLY A 283 20.47 12.70 -14.11
CA GLY A 283 20.37 12.40 -15.56
C GLY A 283 19.06 11.72 -15.98
N LEU A 284 19.14 10.61 -16.71
CA LEU A 284 17.97 9.88 -17.25
C LEU A 284 16.97 9.45 -16.17
N ASN A 285 17.44 9.21 -14.95
CA ASN A 285 16.61 8.87 -13.80
C ASN A 285 16.29 10.09 -12.90
N LYS A 286 16.20 11.30 -13.46
CA LYS A 286 15.97 12.54 -12.70
C LYS A 286 14.80 12.42 -11.73
N GLY A 287 15.03 12.78 -10.46
CA GLY A 287 14.04 12.67 -9.38
C GLY A 287 13.96 11.28 -8.74
N GLY A 288 14.77 10.34 -9.21
CA GLY A 288 15.03 9.08 -8.52
C GLY A 288 16.00 9.27 -7.35
N TYR A 289 15.73 8.57 -6.25
CA TYR A 289 16.60 8.53 -5.07
C TYR A 289 17.06 7.11 -4.81
N LEU A 290 18.34 6.91 -4.49
CA LEU A 290 18.91 5.63 -4.12
C LEU A 290 19.53 5.71 -2.72
N CYS A 291 19.14 4.80 -1.82
CA CYS A 291 19.78 4.71 -0.52
C CYS A 291 21.16 4.05 -0.64
N GLY A 292 22.13 4.55 0.12
CA GLY A 292 23.47 4.00 0.18
C GLY A 292 24.13 4.12 1.56
N TRP A 293 25.33 3.59 1.63
CA TRP A 293 26.21 3.64 2.80
C TRP A 293 27.53 4.27 2.42
N LYS A 294 27.88 5.34 3.14
CA LYS A 294 29.21 5.94 3.08
C LYS A 294 30.03 5.41 4.25
N GLY A 295 31.09 4.66 3.97
CA GLY A 295 32.08 4.18 4.94
C GLY A 295 33.17 5.22 5.24
N ARG A 296 34.29 4.81 5.83
CA ARG A 296 35.43 5.71 6.04
C ARG A 296 36.05 6.15 4.72
N SER A 297 36.30 5.18 3.84
CA SER A 297 36.92 5.36 2.52
C SER A 297 36.11 4.78 1.36
N SER A 298 34.86 4.36 1.60
CA SER A 298 34.04 3.66 0.61
C SER A 298 32.61 4.19 0.51
N LEU A 299 31.95 3.89 -0.60
CA LEU A 299 30.55 4.21 -0.88
C LEU A 299 29.87 3.00 -1.55
N GLY A 300 28.74 2.56 -1.01
CA GLY A 300 27.95 1.45 -1.55
C GLY A 300 26.45 1.76 -1.62
N LEU A 301 25.72 1.02 -2.44
CA LEU A 301 24.26 1.17 -2.61
C LEU A 301 23.49 0.06 -1.89
N PHE A 302 22.36 0.42 -1.26
CA PHE A 302 21.43 -0.51 -0.64
C PHE A 302 20.35 -0.97 -1.64
N ILE A 303 20.77 -1.58 -2.75
CA ILE A 303 19.88 -2.10 -3.78
C ILE A 303 20.10 -3.59 -3.99
N ALA A 304 19.01 -4.33 -4.15
CA ALA A 304 19.10 -5.75 -4.50
C ALA A 304 19.63 -5.93 -5.93
N THR A 305 20.25 -7.08 -6.22
CA THR A 305 20.81 -7.39 -7.55
C THR A 305 19.76 -7.28 -8.67
N SER A 306 18.51 -7.67 -8.42
CA SER A 306 17.41 -7.54 -9.39
C SER A 306 17.09 -6.08 -9.73
N GLN A 307 17.04 -5.20 -8.72
CA GLN A 307 16.82 -3.77 -8.90
C GLN A 307 17.99 -3.12 -9.61
N ARG A 308 19.22 -3.52 -9.27
CA ARG A 308 20.45 -3.07 -9.91
C ARG A 308 20.47 -3.41 -11.40
N ASN A 309 20.10 -4.63 -11.77
CA ASN A 309 19.97 -5.03 -13.19
C ASN A 309 18.90 -4.21 -13.91
N SER A 310 17.73 -4.00 -13.28
CA SER A 310 16.65 -3.19 -13.89
C SER A 310 17.04 -1.73 -14.08
N LEU A 311 17.73 -1.12 -13.11
CA LEU A 311 18.23 0.26 -13.21
C LEU A 311 19.32 0.38 -14.27
N TYR A 312 20.23 -0.60 -14.35
CA TYR A 312 21.26 -0.62 -15.40
C TYR A 312 20.65 -0.72 -16.79
N PHE A 313 19.66 -1.62 -16.98
CA PHE A 313 18.93 -1.74 -18.24
C PHE A 313 18.22 -0.45 -18.62
N ARG A 314 17.61 0.27 -17.67
CA ARG A 314 17.01 1.58 -17.94
C ARG A 314 18.02 2.64 -18.34
N LEU A 315 19.25 2.54 -17.84
CA LEU A 315 20.32 3.51 -18.10
C LEU A 315 20.99 3.27 -19.46
N LYS A 316 21.19 2.00 -19.85
CA LYS A 316 21.96 1.62 -21.05
C LYS A 316 21.16 0.99 -22.19
N GLY A 317 19.95 0.50 -21.90
CA GLY A 317 19.16 -0.27 -22.86
C GLY A 317 19.64 -1.71 -23.05
N GLU A 318 20.58 -2.18 -22.24
CA GLU A 318 21.16 -3.52 -22.31
C GLU A 318 21.31 -4.16 -20.91
N ASP A 319 21.44 -5.48 -20.87
CA ASP A 319 21.58 -6.21 -19.63
C ASP A 319 22.92 -5.95 -18.95
N ARG A 320 22.92 -5.87 -17.61
CA ARG A 320 24.15 -5.70 -16.83
C ARG A 320 25.11 -6.87 -17.10
N PRO A 321 26.40 -6.61 -17.39
CA PRO A 321 27.39 -7.66 -17.58
C PRO A 321 27.38 -8.66 -16.42
N ARG A 322 27.35 -9.96 -16.75
CA ARG A 322 27.47 -11.01 -15.74
C ARG A 322 28.93 -11.10 -15.30
N GLN A 323 29.20 -10.76 -14.06
CA GLN A 323 30.54 -10.98 -13.47
C GLN A 323 30.90 -12.47 -13.55
N SER A 324 32.11 -12.75 -14.02
CA SER A 324 32.61 -14.11 -14.19
C SER A 324 32.77 -14.82 -12.84
N LYS A 325 32.80 -16.15 -12.82
CA LYS A 325 33.03 -16.93 -11.58
C LYS A 325 34.40 -16.64 -10.95
N GLU A 326 35.37 -16.19 -11.74
CA GLU A 326 36.72 -15.82 -11.28
C GLU A 326 36.73 -14.43 -10.66
N GLU A 327 36.06 -13.45 -11.28
CA GLU A 327 35.86 -12.11 -10.69
C GLU A 327 35.08 -12.19 -9.37
N LYS A 328 34.10 -13.10 -9.26
CA LYS A 328 33.40 -13.35 -8.00
C LYS A 328 34.30 -13.95 -6.92
N LYS A 329 35.28 -14.79 -7.27
CA LYS A 329 36.24 -15.37 -6.32
C LYS A 329 37.29 -14.35 -5.88
N GLN A 330 37.78 -13.52 -6.80
CA GLN A 330 38.74 -12.46 -6.52
C GLN A 330 38.09 -11.35 -5.68
N ASN A 331 36.87 -10.97 -6.04
CA ASN A 331 36.04 -10.10 -5.20
C ASN A 331 35.67 -10.76 -3.87
N ALA A 332 35.63 -12.09 -3.69
CA ALA A 332 35.34 -12.69 -2.38
C ALA A 332 36.56 -12.71 -1.43
N ALA A 333 37.77 -12.52 -1.95
CA ALA A 333 39.02 -12.63 -1.21
C ALA A 333 39.58 -11.29 -0.68
N GLU A 334 39.08 -10.15 -1.18
CA GLU A 334 39.35 -8.78 -0.69
C GLU A 334 38.23 -8.24 0.20
#